data_AF-A0AA95GD99-F1
#
_entry.id   AF-A0AA95GD99-F1
#
_cell.length_a   1.000
_cell.length_b   1.000
_cell.length_c   1.000
_cell.angle_alpha   90.00
_cell.angle_beta   90.00
_cell.angle_gamma   90.00
#
_symmetry.space_group_name_H-M   'P 1'
#
loop_
_entity.id
_entity.type
_entity.pdbx_description
1 polymer ?
#
loop_
_entity_poly.entity_id
_entity_poly.type
_entity_poly.pdbx_seq_one_letter_code
_entity_poly.pdbx_strand_id
1 'polypeptide(L)'
;MCDLNYIKTDNYVAQSPQDFSAFIFFIARKDNIKHVTAHGRRHTTITFLARADHSMQVLQKITRHKTSDMTTAYVEATQLPVTGVTASIDGILG
;
A
#
# COMPACT_ATOMS: atom_id res chain seq x y z
N MET A 1 0.79 -22.67 16.34
CA MET A 1 0.15 -22.44 15.04
C MET A 1 -1.27 -21.99 15.32
N CYS A 2 -1.63 -20.74 15.07
CA CYS A 2 -3.03 -20.32 15.17
C CYS A 2 -3.80 -20.91 13.99
N ASP A 3 -4.86 -21.64 14.28
CA ASP A 3 -5.74 -22.26 13.30
C ASP A 3 -6.48 -21.15 12.53
N LEU A 4 -6.01 -20.83 11.32
CA LEU A 4 -6.58 -19.77 10.46
C LEU A 4 -7.80 -20.24 9.66
N ASN A 5 -8.27 -21.46 9.94
CA ASN A 5 -9.47 -22.01 9.33
C ASN A 5 -10.69 -21.34 9.98
N TYR A 6 -11.32 -20.45 9.22
CA TYR A 6 -12.62 -19.82 9.52
C TYR A 6 -12.62 -18.50 10.31
N ILE A 7 -11.71 -17.55 10.01
CA ILE A 7 -11.99 -16.15 10.35
C ILE A 7 -13.11 -15.66 9.42
N LYS A 8 -14.34 -15.54 9.93
CA LYS A 8 -15.39 -14.72 9.31
C LYS A 8 -14.87 -13.28 9.26
N THR A 9 -14.54 -12.81 8.07
CA THR A 9 -13.91 -11.50 7.82
C THR A 9 -14.75 -10.33 8.31
N ASP A 10 -16.06 -10.54 8.40
CA ASP A 10 -17.04 -9.46 8.53
C ASP A 10 -17.08 -8.87 9.95
N ASN A 11 -16.43 -9.51 10.94
CA ASN A 11 -16.33 -9.04 12.33
C ASN A 11 -14.95 -9.29 12.97
N TYR A 12 -13.88 -9.40 12.18
CA TYR A 12 -12.54 -9.66 12.74
C TYR A 12 -11.98 -8.41 13.44
N VAL A 13 -11.76 -8.52 14.75
CA VAL A 13 -11.03 -7.51 15.55
C VAL A 13 -9.73 -8.14 16.03
N ALA A 14 -8.61 -7.67 15.49
CA ALA A 14 -7.28 -8.13 15.90
C ALA A 14 -7.00 -7.74 17.36
N GLN A 15 -6.53 -8.70 18.16
CA GLN A 15 -6.20 -8.48 19.58
C GLN A 15 -4.75 -7.99 19.78
N SER A 16 -3.91 -8.14 18.76
CA SER A 16 -2.52 -7.68 18.76
C SER A 16 -2.02 -7.28 17.36
N PRO A 17 -0.92 -6.52 17.24
CA PRO A 17 -0.28 -6.23 15.95
C PRO A 17 0.14 -7.50 15.18
N GLN A 18 0.53 -8.56 15.89
CA GLN A 18 0.91 -9.84 15.33
C GLN A 18 -0.31 -10.55 14.71
N ASP A 19 -1.44 -10.57 15.42
CA ASP A 19 -2.69 -11.15 14.92
C ASP A 19 -3.21 -10.39 13.70
N PHE A 20 -3.09 -9.06 13.71
CA PHE A 20 -3.45 -8.23 12.56
C PHE A 20 -2.57 -8.54 11.34
N SER A 21 -1.26 -8.68 11.55
CA SER A 21 -0.32 -9.02 10.49
C SER A 21 -0.57 -10.42 9.91
N ALA A 22 -0.86 -11.41 10.76
CA ALA A 22 -1.21 -12.76 10.35
C ALA A 22 -2.50 -12.79 9.53
N PHE A 23 -3.52 -12.02 9.94
CA PHE A 23 -4.78 -11.88 9.20
C PHE A 23 -4.58 -11.24 7.83
N ILE A 24 -3.82 -10.15 7.73
CA ILE A 24 -3.48 -9.53 6.44
C ILE A 24 -2.76 -10.52 5.52
N PHE A 25 -1.79 -11.26 6.06
CA PHE A 25 -1.06 -12.27 5.29
C PHE A 25 -1.98 -13.39 4.80
N PHE A 26 -2.90 -13.86 5.65
CA PHE A 26 -3.88 -14.87 5.29
C PHE A 26 -4.77 -14.43 4.13
N ILE A 27 -5.30 -13.20 4.17
CA ILE A 27 -6.11 -12.65 3.07
C ILE A 27 -5.27 -12.52 1.80
N ALA A 28 -4.11 -11.87 1.89
CA ALA A 28 -3.22 -11.67 0.73
C ALA A 28 -2.84 -12.99 0.04
N ARG A 29 -2.63 -14.06 0.83
CA ARG A 29 -2.32 -15.39 0.29
C ARG A 29 -3.47 -15.99 -0.51
N LYS A 30 -4.74 -15.76 -0.12
CA LYS A 30 -5.90 -16.21 -0.90
C LYS A 30 -5.93 -15.59 -2.29
N ASP A 31 -5.49 -14.34 -2.39
CA ASP A 31 -5.41 -13.59 -3.64
C ASP A 31 -4.05 -13.73 -4.35
N ASN A 32 -3.19 -14.64 -3.89
CA ASN A 32 -1.82 -14.87 -4.40
C ASN A 32 -0.94 -13.60 -4.42
N ILE A 33 -1.20 -12.64 -3.52
CA ILE A 33 -0.41 -11.42 -3.37
C ILE A 33 0.78 -11.73 -2.45
N LYS A 34 1.99 -11.58 -2.98
CA LYS A 34 3.25 -11.80 -2.24
C LYS A 34 3.69 -10.53 -1.52
N HIS A 35 4.49 -10.68 -0.46
CA HIS A 35 5.15 -9.58 0.27
C HIS A 35 4.20 -8.50 0.83
N VAL A 36 3.12 -8.90 1.49
CA VAL A 36 2.17 -7.97 2.11
C VAL A 36 2.48 -7.79 3.60
N THR A 37 2.53 -6.53 4.04
CA THR A 37 2.58 -6.15 5.46
C THR A 37 1.55 -5.05 5.74
N ALA A 38 1.17 -4.88 7.01
CA ALA A 38 0.30 -3.78 7.43
C ALA A 38 0.88 -2.40 7.04
N HIS A 39 2.19 -2.23 7.20
CA HIS A 39 2.88 -1.00 6.83
C HIS A 39 2.94 -0.81 5.31
N GLY A 40 3.16 -1.88 4.54
CA GLY A 40 3.11 -1.86 3.08
C GLY A 40 1.74 -1.41 2.55
N ARG A 41 0.66 -1.86 3.18
CA ARG A 41 -0.70 -1.40 2.85
C ARG A 41 -0.89 0.09 3.14
N ARG A 42 -0.35 0.59 4.26
CA ARG A 42 -0.35 2.03 4.56
C ARG A 42 0.34 2.82 3.45
N HIS A 43 1.53 2.41 3.01
CA HIS A 43 2.22 3.06 1.90
C HIS A 43 1.37 3.04 0.62
N THR A 44 0.82 1.87 0.27
CA THR A 44 -0.03 1.69 -0.92
C THR A 44 -1.23 2.64 -0.91
N THR A 45 -1.92 2.75 0.22
CA THR A 45 -3.06 3.68 0.36
C THR A 45 -2.65 5.13 0.16
N ILE A 46 -1.53 5.55 0.75
CA ILE A 46 -1.08 6.95 0.65
C ILE A 46 -0.63 7.26 -0.79
N THR A 47 0.10 6.36 -1.44
CA THR A 47 0.46 6.50 -2.87
C THR A 47 -0.77 6.56 -3.76
N PHE A 48 -1.81 5.78 -3.48
CA PHE A 48 -3.06 5.84 -4.23
C PHE A 48 -3.75 7.20 -4.08
N LEU A 49 -3.80 7.74 -2.86
CA LEU A 49 -4.35 9.08 -2.62
C LEU A 49 -3.51 10.17 -3.30
N ALA A 50 -2.19 10.04 -3.29
CA ALA A 50 -1.29 10.94 -3.99
C ALA A 50 -1.54 10.91 -5.51
N ARG A 51 -1.76 9.72 -6.09
CA ARG A 51 -2.08 9.55 -7.51
C ARG A 51 -3.45 10.10 -7.91
N ALA A 52 -4.37 10.23 -6.96
CA ALA A 52 -5.67 10.85 -7.15
C ALA A 52 -5.63 12.39 -6.99
N ASP A 53 -4.45 12.99 -7.03
CA ASP A 53 -4.20 14.44 -6.93
C ASP A 53 -4.76 15.09 -5.64
N HIS A 54 -4.83 14.34 -4.55
CA HIS A 54 -5.12 14.92 -3.25
C HIS A 54 -4.00 15.88 -2.81
N SER A 55 -4.37 17.00 -2.18
CA SER A 55 -3.40 18.01 -1.78
C SER A 55 -2.41 17.49 -0.72
N MET A 56 -1.20 18.05 -0.73
CA MET A 56 -0.15 17.69 0.23
C MET A 56 -0.60 17.86 1.69
N GLN A 57 -1.46 18.85 1.99
CA GLN A 57 -2.00 19.02 3.34
C GLN A 57 -2.92 17.86 3.76
N VAL A 58 -3.74 17.36 2.84
CA VAL A 58 -4.60 16.19 3.10
C VAL A 58 -3.74 14.96 3.33
N LEU A 59 -2.75 14.72 2.46
CA LEU A 59 -1.85 13.57 2.60
C LEU A 59 -1.10 13.63 3.94
N GLN A 60 -0.51 14.76 4.32
CA GLN A 60 0.20 14.92 5.60
C GLN A 60 -0.72 14.70 6.81
N LYS A 61 -1.97 15.17 6.74
CA LYS A 61 -2.95 14.98 7.82
C LYS A 61 -3.30 13.50 8.01
N ILE A 62 -3.39 12.75 6.91
CA ILE A 62 -3.66 11.30 6.94
C ILE A 62 -2.43 10.53 7.41
N THR A 63 -1.25 10.85 6.89
CA THR A 63 -0.01 10.16 7.25
C THR A 63 0.45 10.45 8.67
N ARG A 64 0.13 11.63 9.22
CA ARG A 64 0.66 12.13 10.50
C ARG A 64 2.19 12.12 10.55
N HIS A 65 2.82 12.37 9.40
CA HIS A 65 4.26 12.45 9.28
C HIS A 65 4.80 13.70 9.99
N LYS A 66 5.96 13.57 10.64
CA LYS A 66 6.62 14.66 11.37
C LYS A 66 7.15 15.75 10.46
N THR A 67 7.47 15.40 9.21
CA THR A 67 8.01 16.31 8.20
C THR A 67 7.29 16.11 6.88
N SER A 68 7.30 17.16 6.05
CA SER A 68 6.73 17.14 4.70
C SER A 68 7.39 16.10 3.83
N ASP A 69 8.70 15.96 3.92
CA ASP A 69 9.53 15.15 3.02
C ASP A 69 9.14 13.68 3.05
N MET A 70 8.80 13.16 4.23
CA MET A 70 8.30 11.78 4.36
C MET A 70 6.97 11.55 3.63
N THR A 71 6.18 12.60 3.41
CA THR A 71 4.93 12.54 2.63
C THR A 71 5.20 12.79 1.14
N THR A 72 6.15 13.68 0.82
CA THR A 72 6.59 13.97 -0.55
C THR A 72 7.02 12.72 -1.30
N ALA A 73 7.69 11.78 -0.63
CA ALA A 73 8.11 10.50 -1.22
C ALA A 73 6.96 9.73 -1.91
N TYR A 74 5.72 9.85 -1.44
CA TYR A 74 4.57 9.19 -2.09
C TYR A 74 4.12 9.89 -3.36
N VAL A 75 4.24 11.22 -3.43
CA VAL A 75 3.91 12.00 -4.62
C VAL A 75 4.98 11.80 -5.69
N GLU A 76 6.26 11.78 -5.28
CA GLU A 76 7.36 11.46 -6.19
C GLU A 76 7.21 10.06 -6.78
N ALA A 77 6.82 9.07 -5.96
CA ALA A 77 6.59 7.71 -6.42
C ALA A 77 5.51 7.59 -7.51
N THR A 78 4.55 8.52 -7.60
CA THR A 78 3.55 8.52 -8.69
C THR A 78 4.09 9.12 -9.99
N GLN A 79 5.18 9.87 -9.91
CA GLN A 79 5.81 10.56 -11.04
C GLN A 79 7.02 9.80 -11.58
N LEU A 80 7.53 8.80 -10.84
CA LEU A 80 8.63 7.97 -11.32
C LEU A 80 8.22 7.27 -12.62
N PRO A 81 8.99 7.43 -13.71
CA PRO A 81 8.74 6.68 -14.93
C PRO A 81 8.83 5.20 -14.60
N VAL A 82 7.85 4.42 -15.05
CA VAL A 82 7.92 2.96 -14.93
C VAL A 82 8.98 2.50 -15.91
N THR A 83 10.21 2.31 -15.41
CA THR A 83 11.33 1.78 -16.19
C THR A 83 10.92 0.45 -16.80
N GLY A 84 10.85 0.42 -18.14
CA GLY A 84 10.41 -0.74 -18.93
C GLY A 84 9.05 -0.59 -19.62
N VAL A 85 8.14 0.28 -19.14
CA VAL A 85 6.87 0.59 -19.84
C VAL A 85 7.06 1.73 -20.83
N THR A 86 7.77 2.79 -20.45
CA THR A 86 8.14 3.86 -21.40
C THR A 86 9.05 3.35 -22.51
N ALA A 87 10.04 2.51 -22.17
CA ALA A 87 10.94 1.91 -23.15
C ALA A 87 10.22 1.00 -24.18
N SER A 88 9.13 0.32 -23.78
CA SER A 88 8.34 -0.50 -24.71
C SER A 88 7.37 0.35 -25.55
N ILE A 89 6.89 1.48 -25.04
CA ILE A 89 6.09 2.44 -25.81
C ILE A 89 6.97 3.18 -26.84
N ASP A 90 8.16 3.63 -26.43
CA ASP A 90 9.11 4.32 -27.33
C ASP A 90 9.59 3.41 -28.48
N GLY A 91 9.73 2.10 -28.24
CA GLY A 91 10.04 1.12 -29.28
C GLY A 91 8.87 0.75 -30.21
N ILE A 92 7.63 1.10 -29.85
CA ILE A 92 6.43 0.90 -30.69
C ILE A 92 6.09 2.15 -31.50
N LEU A 93 6.41 3.34 -30.96
CA LEU A 93 6.15 4.64 -31.60
C LEU A 93 7.32 5.16 -32.44
N GLY A 94 8.45 4.44 -32.46
CA GLY A 94 9.61 4.68 -33.33
C GLY A 94 9.50 3.95 -34.67
#